data_AF-A0A7V4A0D6-F1
#
_entry.id   AF-A0A7V4A0D6-F1
#
_cell.length_a   1.000
_cell.length_b   1.000
_cell.length_c   1.000
_cell.angle_alpha   90.00
_cell.angle_beta   90.00
_cell.angle_gamma   90.00
#
_symmetry.space_group_name_H-M   'P 1'
#
loop_
_entity.id
_entity.type
_entity.pdbx_description
1 polymer ?
#
loop_
_entity_poly.entity_id
_entity_poly.type
_entity_poly.pdbx_seq_one_letter_code
_entity_poly.pdbx_strand_id
1 'polypeptide(L)'
;MWGLDLLAGVALGLWAAYRLRLPFLPALLLDLAGTLYFAWGGAERGLAHGLSPEKAALAGTITAIGGGAIFTVITLFHRRENDPACANRLEYRDALGEALEEGATSP
;
A
#
# COMPACT_ATOMS: atom_id res chain seq x y z
N MET A 1 7.41 12.76 -27.59
CA MET A 1 6.41 13.76 -27.18
C MET A 1 5.60 13.29 -25.96
N TRP A 2 5.20 12.01 -25.88
CA TRP A 2 4.47 11.39 -24.75
C TRP A 2 5.11 11.42 -23.35
N GLY A 3 6.44 11.57 -23.24
CA GLY A 3 7.13 11.49 -21.94
C GLY A 3 7.01 12.75 -21.07
N LEU A 4 6.87 13.93 -21.69
CA LEU A 4 6.76 15.21 -20.99
C LEU A 4 5.42 15.34 -20.27
N ASP A 5 4.34 14.86 -20.89
CA ASP A 5 2.98 14.92 -20.31
C ASP A 5 2.85 14.03 -19.07
N LEU A 6 3.53 12.88 -19.08
CA LEU A 6 3.58 11.95 -17.95
C LEU A 6 4.29 12.57 -16.75
N LEU A 7 5.45 13.19 -16.99
CA LEU A 7 6.20 13.90 -15.96
C LEU A 7 5.44 15.11 -15.43
N ALA A 8 4.78 15.87 -16.31
CA ALA A 8 3.94 17.00 -15.91
C ALA A 8 2.74 16.52 -15.06
N GLY A 9 2.11 15.41 -15.41
CA GLY A 9 1.03 14.81 -14.64
C GLY A 9 1.47 14.35 -13.25
N VAL A 10 2.63 13.69 -13.15
CA VAL A 10 3.21 13.28 -11.85
C VAL A 10 3.57 14.50 -11.01
N ALA A 11 4.23 15.50 -11.60
CA ALA A 11 4.61 16.72 -10.90
C ALA A 11 3.39 17.49 -10.39
N LEU A 12 2.34 17.61 -11.20
CA LEU A 12 1.09 18.23 -10.80
C LEU A 12 0.38 17.44 -9.69
N GLY A 13 0.36 16.11 -9.79
CA GLY A 13 -0.21 15.23 -8.76
C GLY A 13 0.49 15.37 -7.42
N LEU A 14 1.83 15.40 -7.41
CA LEU A 14 2.63 15.62 -6.20
C LEU A 14 2.44 17.02 -5.63
N TRP A 15 2.43 18.04 -6.49
CA TRP A 15 2.18 19.42 -6.07
C TRP A 15 0.78 19.59 -5.48
N ALA A 16 -0.24 19.02 -6.12
CA ALA A 16 -1.62 19.03 -5.64
C ALA A 16 -1.75 18.26 -4.32
N ALA A 17 -1.16 17.08 -4.20
CA ALA A 17 -1.17 16.30 -2.96
C ALA A 17 -0.46 17.01 -1.80
N TYR A 18 0.61 17.77 -2.09
CA TYR A 18 1.34 18.55 -1.08
C TYR A 18 0.58 19.82 -0.65
N ARG A 19 -0.09 20.49 -1.60
CA ARG A 19 -0.65 21.84 -1.39
C ARG A 19 -2.15 21.84 -1.09
N LEU A 20 -2.89 20.85 -1.59
CA LEU A 20 -4.32 20.71 -1.40
C LEU A 20 -4.58 19.59 -0.39
N ARG A 21 -5.11 19.96 0.78
CA ARG A 21 -5.79 19.00 1.65
C ARG A 21 -7.11 18.63 0.99
N LEU A 22 -7.08 17.66 0.08
CA LEU A 22 -8.28 17.19 -0.60
C LEU A 22 -9.33 16.78 0.44
N PRO A 23 -10.58 17.27 0.32
CA PRO A 23 -11.66 16.79 1.17
C PRO A 23 -11.92 15.30 0.86
N PHE A 24 -12.63 14.63 1.76
CA PHE A 24 -12.83 13.17 1.70
C PHE A 24 -13.38 12.68 0.35
N LEU A 25 -14.39 13.36 -0.20
CA LEU A 25 -15.09 12.92 -1.40
C LEU A 25 -14.19 12.86 -2.66
N PRO A 26 -13.46 13.92 -3.06
CA PRO A 26 -12.59 13.83 -4.23
C PRO A 26 -11.40 12.88 -4.03
N ALA A 27 -10.87 12.75 -2.81
CA ALA A 27 -9.83 11.77 -2.52
C ALA A 27 -10.34 10.34 -2.77
N LEU A 28 -11.55 10.03 -2.29
CA LEU A 28 -12.20 8.73 -2.50
C LEU A 28 -12.49 8.46 -3.99
N LEU A 29 -12.98 9.47 -4.73
CA LEU A 29 -13.24 9.33 -6.16
C LEU A 29 -11.96 9.07 -6.96
N LEU A 30 -10.86 9.73 -6.60
CA LEU A 30 -9.56 9.53 -7.25
C LEU A 30 -9.02 8.12 -6.98
N ASP A 31 -9.14 7.63 -5.74
CA ASP A 31 -8.76 6.28 -5.36
C ASP A 31 -9.58 5.21 -6.11
N LEU A 32 -10.90 5.40 -6.17
CA LEU A 32 -11.79 4.50 -6.91
C LEU A 32 -11.47 4.51 -8.42
N ALA A 33 -11.26 5.68 -9.01
CA ALA A 33 -10.92 5.82 -10.43
C ALA A 33 -9.59 5.11 -10.75
N GLY A 34 -8.57 5.29 -9.92
CA GLY A 34 -7.29 4.60 -10.06
C GLY A 34 -7.44 3.08 -9.95
N THR A 35 -8.17 2.62 -8.94
CA THR A 35 -8.44 1.19 -8.72
C THR A 35 -9.14 0.55 -9.93
N LEU A 36 -10.18 1.20 -10.46
CA LEU A 36 -10.90 0.70 -11.64
C LEU A 36 -10.01 0.67 -12.88
N TYR A 37 -9.24 1.73 -13.11
CA TYR A 37 -8.35 1.82 -14.27
C TYR A 37 -7.27 0.74 -14.25
N PHE A 38 -6.64 0.50 -13.09
CA PHE A 38 -5.64 -0.54 -12.93
C PHE A 38 -6.23 -1.95 -13.01
N ALA A 39 -7.43 -2.16 -12.46
CA ALA A 39 -8.13 -3.44 -12.59
C ALA A 39 -8.43 -3.77 -14.05
N TRP A 40 -9.00 -2.81 -14.79
CA TRP A 40 -9.26 -2.94 -16.22
C TRP A 40 -7.96 -3.21 -16.99
N GLY A 41 -6.96 -2.36 -16.83
CA GLY A 41 -5.73 -2.42 -17.61
C GLY A 41 -4.91 -3.69 -17.35
N GLY A 42 -4.96 -4.23 -16.12
CA GLY A 42 -4.33 -5.50 -15.78
C GLY A 42 -5.09 -6.70 -16.34
N ALA A 43 -6.43 -6.70 -16.27
CA ALA A 43 -7.26 -7.75 -16.85
C ALA A 43 -7.16 -7.79 -18.39
N GLU A 44 -7.22 -6.62 -19.03
CA GLU A 44 -7.07 -6.47 -20.48
C GLU A 44 -5.73 -7.05 -20.97
N ARG A 45 -4.62 -6.68 -20.30
CA ARG A 45 -3.30 -7.23 -20.60
C ARG A 45 -3.24 -8.72 -20.34
N GLY A 46 -3.88 -9.20 -19.28
CA GLY A 46 -3.94 -10.63 -18.99
C GLY A 46 -4.62 -11.42 -20.10
N LEU A 47 -5.78 -10.95 -20.57
CA LEU A 47 -6.49 -11.55 -21.71
C LEU A 47 -5.65 -11.49 -23.00
N ALA A 48 -4.98 -10.36 -23.26
CA ALA A 48 -4.11 -10.21 -24.43
C ALA A 48 -2.91 -11.18 -24.43
N HIS A 49 -2.47 -11.66 -23.26
CA HIS A 49 -1.42 -12.68 -23.12
C HIS A 49 -1.97 -14.12 -23.08
N GLY A 50 -3.26 -14.31 -23.38
CA GLY A 50 -3.88 -15.64 -23.43
C GLY A 50 -4.20 -16.26 -22.06
N LEU A 51 -4.24 -15.46 -20.99
CA LEU A 51 -4.74 -15.94 -19.70
C LEU A 51 -6.24 -16.27 -19.79
N SER A 52 -6.69 -17.26 -19.02
CA SER A 52 -8.12 -17.50 -18.84
C SER A 52 -8.77 -16.28 -18.16
N PRO A 53 -10.08 -16.03 -18.37
CA PRO A 53 -10.77 -14.89 -17.78
C PRO A 53 -10.60 -14.79 -16.25
N GLU A 54 -10.58 -15.92 -15.55
CA GLU A 54 -10.34 -16.01 -14.11
C GLU A 54 -8.94 -15.51 -13.73
N LYS A 55 -7.91 -15.96 -14.45
CA LYS A 55 -6.51 -15.55 -14.24
C LYS A 55 -6.29 -14.09 -14.61
N ALA A 56 -6.96 -13.61 -15.66
CA ALA A 56 -6.93 -12.21 -16.06
C ALA A 56 -7.62 -11.31 -15.01
N ALA A 57 -8.76 -11.72 -14.47
CA ALA A 57 -9.42 -11.00 -13.38
C ALA A 57 -8.54 -10.94 -12.11
N LEU A 58 -7.81 -12.03 -11.81
CA LEU A 58 -6.83 -12.04 -10.73
C LEU A 58 -5.66 -11.08 -11.00
N ALA A 59 -5.11 -11.08 -12.23
CA ALA A 59 -4.05 -10.17 -12.61
C ALA A 59 -4.50 -8.69 -12.51
N GLY A 60 -5.73 -8.38 -12.93
CA GLY A 60 -6.33 -7.07 -12.77
C GLY A 60 -6.46 -6.64 -11.31
N THR A 61 -7.03 -7.50 -10.46
CA THR A 61 -7.19 -7.21 -9.02
C THR A 61 -5.86 -7.03 -8.29
N ILE A 62 -4.86 -7.87 -8.58
CA ILE A 62 -3.50 -7.70 -8.05
C ILE A 62 -2.90 -6.36 -8.47
N THR A 63 -3.07 -5.98 -9.74
CA THR A 63 -2.57 -4.70 -10.27
C THR A 63 -3.25 -3.51 -9.58
N ALA A 64 -4.56 -3.59 -9.35
CA ALA A 64 -5.33 -2.54 -8.68
C ALA A 64 -4.91 -2.33 -7.23
N ILE A 65 -4.76 -3.41 -6.46
CA ILE A 65 -4.40 -3.35 -5.04
C ILE A 65 -2.91 -3.01 -4.86
N GLY A 66 -2.05 -3.46 -5.78
CA GLY A 66 -0.60 -3.32 -5.69
C GLY A 66 -0.12 -1.89 -5.45
N GLY A 67 -0.74 -0.90 -6.11
CA GLY A 67 -0.38 0.51 -5.93
C GLY A 67 -0.55 0.99 -4.48
N GLY A 68 -1.73 0.78 -3.90
CA GLY A 68 -2.03 1.19 -2.52
C GLY A 68 -1.36 0.31 -1.47
N ALA A 69 -1.26 -1.00 -1.71
CA ALA A 69 -0.69 -1.95 -0.77
C ALA A 69 0.81 -1.74 -0.55
N ILE A 70 1.59 -1.50 -1.62
CA ILE A 70 3.02 -1.23 -1.51
C ILE A 70 3.27 0.04 -0.70
N PHE A 71 2.55 1.12 -1.01
CA PHE A 71 2.66 2.37 -0.27
C PHE A 71 2.28 2.19 1.22
N THR A 72 1.23 1.40 1.48
CA THR A 72 0.79 1.07 2.83
C THR A 72 1.87 0.31 3.60
N VAL A 73 2.45 -0.74 3.00
CA VAL A 73 3.53 -1.51 3.64
C VAL A 73 4.75 -0.63 3.93
N ILE A 74 5.21 0.17 2.97
CA ILE A 74 6.36 1.06 3.15
C ILE A 74 6.08 2.08 4.26
N THR A 75 4.92 2.72 4.24
CA THR A 75 4.56 3.75 5.23
C THR A 75 4.38 3.16 6.61
N LEU A 76 3.74 1.99 6.71
CA LEU A 76 3.56 1.30 7.99
C LEU A 76 4.88 0.80 8.55
N PHE A 77 5.76 0.26 7.71
CA PHE A 77 7.10 -0.18 8.13
C PHE A 77 7.91 1.02 8.65
N HIS A 78 7.94 2.11 7.89
CA HIS A 78 8.62 3.34 8.29
C HIS A 78 8.00 3.95 9.56
N ARG A 79 6.67 3.90 9.74
CA ARG A 79 6.04 4.32 11.00
C ARG A 79 6.44 3.41 12.16
N ARG A 80 6.44 2.09 11.97
CA ARG A 80 6.76 1.13 13.03
C ARG A 80 8.18 1.32 13.53
N GLU A 81 9.12 1.59 12.63
CA GLU A 81 10.52 1.86 12.97
C GLU A 81 10.69 3.19 13.73
N ASN A 82 9.92 4.21 13.39
CA ASN A 82 10.06 5.55 13.96
C ASN A 82 9.08 5.88 15.10
N ASP A 83 8.20 4.96 15.50
CA ASP A 83 7.20 5.21 16.54
C ASP A 83 7.75 4.88 17.94
N PRO A 84 7.93 5.89 18.83
CA PRO A 84 8.42 5.67 20.20
C PRO A 84 7.48 4.78 21.02
N ALA A 85 6.19 4.69 20.69
CA ALA A 85 5.25 3.79 21.35
C ALA A 85 5.51 2.31 20.98
N CYS A 86 6.08 2.04 19.79
CA CYS A 86 6.43 0.69 19.36
C CYS A 86 7.72 0.21 20.04
N ALA A 87 8.69 1.11 20.26
CA ALA A 87 9.91 0.83 21.01
C ALA A 87 9.60 0.34 22.44
N ASN A 88 8.75 1.10 23.16
CA ASN A 88 8.36 0.75 24.53
C ASN A 88 7.59 -0.60 24.59
N ARG A 89 6.78 -0.89 23.56
CA ARG A 89 6.06 -2.18 23.48
C ARG A 89 6.98 -3.37 23.25
N LEU A 90 8.08 -3.21 22.49
CA LEU A 90 9.06 -4.28 22.28
C LEU A 90 9.81 -4.59 23.58
N GLU A 91 10.23 -3.55 24.30
CA GLU A 91 10.89 -3.67 25.60
C GLU A 91 10.00 -4.41 26.61
N TYR A 92 8.70 -4.06 26.69
CA TYR A 92 7.72 -4.81 27.49
C TYR A 92 7.56 -6.27 27.04
N ARG A 93 7.64 -6.55 25.75
CA ARG A 93 7.42 -7.90 25.20
C ARG A 93 8.64 -8.79 25.45
N ASP A 94 9.84 -8.21 25.40
CA ASP A 94 11.08 -8.91 25.74
C ASP A 94 11.13 -9.18 27.25
N ALA A 95 10.79 -8.18 28.08
CA ALA A 95 10.67 -8.35 29.54
C ALA A 95 9.60 -9.39 29.93
N LEU A 96 8.47 -9.43 29.20
CA LEU A 96 7.45 -10.45 29.39
C LEU A 96 7.93 -11.83 28.93
N GLY A 97 8.70 -11.90 27.84
CA GLY A 97 9.31 -13.13 27.35
C GLY A 97 10.25 -13.74 28.39
N GLU A 98 11.14 -12.92 28.95
CA GLU A 98 12.06 -13.32 30.02
C GLU A 98 11.29 -13.81 31.27
N ALA A 99 10.25 -13.07 31.69
CA ALA A 99 9.43 -13.46 32.84
C ALA A 99 8.65 -14.77 32.61
N LEU A 100 8.22 -15.05 31.37
CA LEU A 100 7.55 -16.30 31.01
C LEU A 100 8.54 -17.47 30.96
N GLU A 101 9.77 -17.26 30.51
CA GLU A 101 10.83 -18.29 30.51
C GLU A 101 11.32 -18.61 31.93
N GLU A 102 11.44 -17.61 32.81
CA GLU A 102 11.71 -17.84 34.24
C GLU A 102 10.58 -18.62 34.93
N GLY A 103 9.32 -18.28 34.64
CA GLY A 103 8.17 -19.03 35.18
C GLY A 103 8.02 -20.46 34.61
N ALA A 104 8.57 -20.73 33.42
CA ALA A 104 8.55 -22.05 32.80
C ALA A 104 9.70 -22.97 33.26
N THR A 105 10.72 -22.41 33.91
CA THR A 105 11.90 -23.15 34.39
C THR A 105 11.83 -23.49 35.90
N SER A 106 10.81 -23.02 36.62
CA SER A 106 10.50 -23.46 37.98
C SER A 106 9.77 -24.84 37.97
N PRO A 107 10.30 -25.88 38.62
CA PRO A 107 9.72 -27.24 38.68
C PRO A 107 8.46 -27.35 39.55
#